data_AF-A0A5E4XLP8-F1
#
_entry.id   AF-A0A5E4XLP8-F1
#
_cell.length_a   1.000
_cell.length_b   1.000
_cell.length_c   1.000
_cell.angle_alpha   90.00
_cell.angle_beta   90.00
_cell.angle_gamma   90.00
#
_symmetry.space_group_name_H-M   'P 1'
#
loop_
_entity.id
_entity.type
_entity.pdbx_description
1 polymer ?
#
loop_
_entity_poly.entity_id
_entity_poly.type
_entity_poly.pdbx_seq_one_letter_code
_entity_poly.pdbx_strand_id
1 'polypeptide(L)' 'MPTINFVYRGCVVDIDVGERATLWDITIEVTPYEGVELIEPIAAKKLKLPKTEELDVITSELINEVQRAIDHRLVGC' A
#
# COMPACT_ATOMS: atom_id res chain seq x y z
N MET A 1 -8.16 -10.25 10.07
CA MET A 1 -7.29 -9.19 9.53
C MET A 1 -7.02 -9.55 8.09
N PRO A 2 -7.71 -8.92 7.13
CA PRO A 2 -7.39 -9.07 5.74
C PRO A 2 -6.01 -8.47 5.47
N THR A 3 -5.16 -9.28 4.86
CA THR A 3 -3.83 -8.88 4.41
C THR A 3 -3.80 -9.03 2.90
N ILE A 4 -3.36 -7.97 2.22
CA ILE A 4 -3.22 -7.93 0.77
C ILE A 4 -1.72 -7.90 0.49
N ASN A 5 -1.22 -8.94 -0.18
CA ASN A 5 0.17 -9.02 -0.63
C ASN A 5 0.19 -9.16 -2.14
N PHE A 6 0.97 -8.31 -2.81
CA PHE A 6 1.18 -8.40 -4.26
C PHE A 6 2.53 -7.82 -4.64
N VAL A 7 2.95 -8.09 -5.88
CA VAL A 7 4.14 -7.52 -6.48
C VAL A 7 3.72 -6.55 -7.57
N TYR A 8 4.30 -5.35 -7.57
CA TYR A 8 4.09 -4.35 -8.60
C TYR A 8 5.41 -3.68 -8.98
N ARG A 9 5.77 -3.75 -10.28
CA ARG A 9 7.03 -3.23 -10.84
C ARG A 9 8.31 -3.61 -10.05
N GLY A 10 8.34 -4.84 -9.54
CA GLY A 10 9.45 -5.35 -8.77
C GLY A 10 9.49 -4.88 -7.31
N CYS A 11 8.44 -4.22 -6.83
CA CYS A 11 8.23 -3.95 -5.41
C CYS A 11 7.22 -4.92 -4.83
N VAL A 12 7.56 -5.56 -3.71
CA VAL A 12 6.59 -6.27 -2.87
C VAL A 12 5.79 -5.22 -2.10
N VAL A 13 4.48 -5.36 -2.12
CA VAL A 13 3.55 -4.49 -1.41
C VAL A 13 2.77 -5.34 -0.43
N ASP A 14 2.82 -4.94 0.83
CA ASP A 14 2.09 -5.53 1.94
C ASP A 14 1.13 -4.49 2.51
N ILE A 15 -0.16 -4.80 2.51
CA ILE A 15 -1.20 -3.96 3.09
C ILE A 15 -1.95 -4.79 4.14
N ASP A 16 -1.81 -4.42 5.41
CA ASP A 16 -2.57 -4.99 6.51
C ASP A 16 -3.73 -4.05 6.87
N VAL A 17 -4.94 -4.59 6.92
CA VAL A 17 -6.15 -3.85 7.31
C VAL A 17 -6.69 -4.42 8.61
N GLY A 18 -6.34 -3.77 9.71
CA GLY A 18 -6.85 -4.02 11.05
C GLY A 18 -8.25 -3.44 11.23
N GLU A 19 -9.14 -4.24 11.81
CA GLU A 19 -10.50 -3.82 12.11
C GLU A 19 -10.60 -3.26 13.55
N ARG A 20 -11.12 -2.05 13.72
CA ARG A 20 -11.50 -1.48 15.02
C ARG A 20 -13.00 -1.12 15.04
N ALA A 21 -13.53 -0.69 16.19
CA ALA A 21 -14.97 -0.43 16.37
C ALA A 21 -15.56 0.52 15.31
N THR A 22 -14.90 1.64 15.03
CA THR A 22 -15.38 2.67 14.07
C THR A 22 -14.35 3.01 13.00
N LEU A 23 -13.19 2.35 13.02
CA LEU A 23 -12.04 2.67 12.19
C LEU A 23 -11.46 1.41 11.54
N TRP A 24 -10.86 1.60 10.38
CA TRP A 24 -9.85 0.75 9.78
C TRP A 24 -8.46 1.26 10.17
N ASP A 25 -7.61 0.37 10.67
CA ASP A 25 -6.21 0.62 10.98
C ASP A 25 -5.37 -0.03 9.90
N ILE A 26 -4.80 0.76 9.00
CA ILE A 26 -4.16 0.26 7.79
C ILE A 26 -2.67 0.48 7.90
N THR A 27 -1.89 -0.57 7.66
CA THR A 27 -0.43 -0.48 7.52
C THR A 27 -0.05 -0.89 6.11
N ILE A 28 0.71 -0.05 5.41
CA ILE A 28 1.24 -0.31 4.08
C ILE A 28 2.76 -0.34 4.17
N GLU A 29 3.37 -1.39 3.64
CA GLU A 29 4.80 -1.53 3.49
C GLU A 29 5.13 -1.83 2.03
N VAL A 30 6.17 -1.17 1.51
CA VAL A 30 6.65 -1.36 0.14
C VAL A 30 8.13 -1.69 0.19
N THR A 31 8.48 -2.87 -0.31
CA THR A 31 9.85 -3.38 -0.32
C THR A 31 10.29 -3.64 -1.76
N PRO A 32 11.21 -2.83 -2.32
CA PRO A 32 11.78 -3.10 -3.64
C PRO A 32 12.60 -4.39 -3.63
N TYR A 33 12.56 -5.17 -4.72
CA TYR A 33 13.50 -6.25 -4.93
C TYR A 33 14.91 -5.72 -5.20
N GLU A 34 15.91 -6.59 -5.01
CA GLU A 34 17.30 -6.32 -5.38
C GLU A 34 17.40 -5.83 -6.84
N GLY A 35 17.99 -4.66 -7.03
CA GLY A 35 18.16 -4.02 -8.34
C GLY A 35 17.00 -3.11 -8.79
N VAL A 36 15.92 -2.99 -8.01
CA VAL A 36 14.90 -1.96 -8.24
C VAL A 36 15.31 -0.67 -7.55
N GLU A 37 15.53 0.38 -8.33
CA GLU A 37 15.87 1.71 -7.82
C GLU A 37 14.64 2.62 -7.79
N LEU A 38 14.38 3.19 -6.62
CA LEU A 38 13.40 4.25 -6.43
C LEU A 38 14.13 5.58 -6.23
N ILE A 39 13.63 6.66 -6.84
CA ILE A 39 14.11 8.04 -6.71
C ILE A 39 14.19 8.42 -5.23
N GLU A 40 13.18 8.01 -4.46
CA GLU A 40 13.17 8.08 -3.01
C GLU A 40 12.52 6.80 -2.43
N PRO A 41 12.96 6.33 -1.25
CA PRO A 41 12.33 5.21 -0.57
C PRO A 41 10.86 5.50 -0.26
N ILE A 42 9.98 4.51 -0.46
CA ILE A 42 8.59 4.58 -0.03
C ILE A 42 8.54 4.13 1.44
N ALA A 43 8.38 5.10 2.35
CA ALA A 43 8.29 4.80 3.77
C ALA A 43 6.99 4.02 4.11
N ALA A 44 7.07 3.15 5.11
CA ALA A 44 5.91 2.47 5.66
C ALA A 44 4.85 3.50 6.11
N LYS A 45 3.61 3.30 5.70
CA LYS A 45 2.50 4.23 5.94
C LYS A 45 1.48 3.60 6.86
N LYS A 46 1.14 4.30 7.94
CA LYS A 46 0.02 3.93 8.82
C LYS A 46 -1.12 4.93 8.65
N LEU A 47 -2.29 4.41 8.33
CA LEU A 47 -3.50 5.17 8.06
C LEU A 47 -4.61 4.75 9.02
N LYS A 48 -5.46 5.71 9.39
CA LYS A 48 -6.69 5.46 10.15
C LYS A 48 -7.84 6.01 9.35
N LEU A 49 -8.69 5.14 8.82
CA LEU A 49 -9.85 5.53 8.03
C LEU A 49 -11.14 5.21 8.79
N PRO A 50 -12.18 6.06 8.72
CA PRO A 50 -13.48 5.72 9.25
C PRO A 50 -14.11 4.58 8.44
N LYS A 51 -14.95 3.76 9.11
CA LYS A 51 -15.73 2.70 8.46
C LYS A 51 -16.95 3.25 7.72
N THR A 52 -16.73 4.21 6.82
CA THR A 52 -17.79 4.81 6.00
C THR A 52 -17.98 4.09 4.68
N GLU A 53 -16.95 3.41 4.20
CA GLU A 53 -16.94 2.66 2.94
C GLU A 53 -16.75 1.17 3.21
N GLU A 54 -17.20 0.36 2.25
CA GLU A 54 -16.99 -1.08 2.27
C GLU A 54 -15.49 -1.42 2.10
N LEU A 55 -15.08 -2.54 2.68
CA LEU A 55 -13.68 -2.93 2.77
C LEU A 55 -13.06 -3.21 1.38
N ASP A 56 -13.84 -3.70 0.43
CA ASP A 56 -13.44 -3.96 -0.96
C ASP A 56 -13.12 -2.67 -1.72
N VAL A 57 -13.92 -1.61 -1.51
CA VAL A 57 -13.69 -0.27 -2.06
C VAL A 57 -12.39 0.29 -1.50
N ILE A 58 -12.23 0.27 -0.18
CA ILE A 58 -11.01 0.74 0.49
C ILE A 58 -9.78 -0.02 -0.01
N THR A 59 -9.88 -1.36 -0.12
CA THR A 59 -8.79 -2.22 -0.60
C THR A 59 -8.35 -1.83 -2.02
N SER A 60 -9.31 -1.62 -2.91
CA SER A 60 -9.03 -1.26 -4.31
C SER A 60 -8.36 0.11 -4.43
N GLU A 61 -8.83 1.10 -3.66
CA GLU A 61 -8.22 2.44 -3.62
C GLU A 61 -6.81 2.43 -3.01
N LEU A 62 -6.59 1.66 -1.95
CA LEU A 62 -5.25 1.51 -1.36
C LEU A 62 -4.26 0.90 -2.35
N ILE A 63 -4.67 -0.13 -3.11
CA ILE A 63 -3.84 -0.73 -4.16
C ILE A 63 -3.48 0.32 -5.22
N ASN A 64 -4.48 1.04 -5.74
CA ASN A 64 -4.28 2.07 -6.76
C ASN A 64 -3.32 3.17 -6.29
N GLU A 65 -3.48 3.65 -5.07
CA GLU A 65 -2.64 4.69 -4.48
C GLU A 65 -1.18 4.22 -4.35
N VAL A 66 -0.96 2.99 -3.89
CA VAL A 66 0.39 2.44 -3.75
C VAL A 66 1.05 2.24 -5.11
N GLN A 67 0.31 1.74 -6.11
CA GLN A 67 0.82 1.59 -7.48
C GLN A 67 1.25 2.95 -8.06
N ARG A 68 0.43 3.99 -7.90
CA ARG A 68 0.80 5.36 -8.32
C ARG A 68 2.02 5.88 -7.59
N ALA A 69 2.12 5.61 -6.30
CA ALA A 69 3.27 6.02 -5.50
C ALA A 69 4.58 5.35 -5.96
N ILE A 70 4.51 4.08 -6.38
CA ILE A 70 5.62 3.35 -6.98
C ILE A 70 5.95 3.93 -8.36
N ASP A 71 4.95 4.12 -9.22
CA ASP A 71 5.14 4.63 -10.58
C ASP A 71 5.83 6.00 -10.60
N HIS A 72 5.42 6.91 -9.71
CA HIS A 72 6.05 8.23 -9.59
C HIS A 72 7.49 8.20 -9.07
N ARG A 73 7.90 7.13 -8.40
CA ARG A 73 9.21 7.02 -7.76
C ARG A 73 10.13 6.05 -8.46
N LEU A 74 9.67 5.29 -9.44
CA LEU A 74 10.51 4.36 -10.16
C LEU A 74 11.51 5.12 -11.03
N VAL A 75 12.81 4.82 -10.89
CA VAL A 75 13.85 5.42 -11.73
C VAL A 75 13.73 4.87 -13.15
N GLY A 76 13.80 5.75 -14.16
CA GLY A 76 13.81 5.36 -15.57
C GLY A 76 12.44 4.98 -16.14
N CYS A 77 11.35 5.48 -15.54
CA CYS A 77 10.01 5.35 -16.10
C CYS A 77 9.80 6.23 -17.34
#